data_AF-A0AAW4BMV0-F1
#
_entry.id   AF-A0AAW4BMV0-F1
#
_cell.length_a   1.000
_cell.length_b   1.000
_cell.length_c   1.000
_cell.angle_alpha   90.00
_cell.angle_beta   90.00
_cell.angle_gamma   90.00
#
_symmetry.space_group_name_H-M   'P 1'
#
loop_
_entity.id
_entity.type
_entity.pdbx_description
1 polymer ?
#
loop_
_entity_poly.entity_id
_entity_poly.type
_entity_poly.pdbx_seq_one_letter_code
_entity_poly.pdbx_strand_id
1 'polypeptide(L)'
;MTDTTINPISDALKIIESQLKTQEEKLASLGFELEKTAQWMMEASGTPEFRDRQDVYYPQLNGWREQKVKVNALYAQRAKLPRIGEPTSLTAAKLMEEKRAIKEAAVTSTTYEKAQKRLLK
;
A
#
# COMPACT_ATOMS: atom_id res chain seq x y z
N MET A 1 -30.24 -6.14 17.92
CA MET A 1 -29.90 -5.66 16.56
C MET A 1 -28.50 -5.09 16.65
N THR A 2 -27.51 -5.78 16.07
CA THR A 2 -26.11 -5.33 16.12
C THR A 2 -25.94 -4.20 15.12
N ASP A 3 -25.70 -2.99 15.63
CA ASP A 3 -25.23 -1.85 14.85
C ASP A 3 -24.00 -2.29 14.06
N THR A 4 -24.23 -2.59 12.79
CA THR A 4 -23.15 -2.75 11.81
C THR A 4 -22.77 -1.33 11.45
N THR A 5 -21.91 -0.72 12.26
CA THR A 5 -21.29 0.55 11.93
C THR A 5 -20.42 0.31 10.70
N ILE A 6 -21.01 0.47 9.53
CA ILE A 6 -20.35 0.43 8.23
C ILE A 6 -19.25 1.48 8.31
N ASN A 7 -18.00 1.03 8.41
CA ASN A 7 -16.86 1.93 8.44
C ASN A 7 -16.47 2.15 6.97
N PRO A 8 -16.83 3.30 6.36
CA PRO A 8 -16.75 3.50 4.92
C PRO A 8 -15.33 3.35 4.37
N ILE A 9 -14.32 3.58 5.20
CA ILE A 9 -12.90 3.40 4.86
C ILE A 9 -12.54 1.91 4.77
N SER A 10 -13.07 1.08 5.66
CA SER A 10 -12.83 -0.37 5.67
C SER A 10 -13.44 -1.04 4.43
N ASP A 11 -14.64 -0.62 4.03
CA ASP A 11 -15.30 -1.18 2.86
C ASP A 11 -14.68 -0.68 1.54
N ALA A 12 -14.24 0.57 1.49
CA ALA A 12 -13.47 1.09 0.35
C ALA A 12 -12.14 0.31 0.15
N LEU A 13 -11.44 -0.02 1.24
CA LEU A 13 -10.22 -0.84 1.19
C LEU A 13 -10.50 -2.24 0.64
N LYS A 14 -11.55 -2.92 1.14
CA LYS A 14 -11.93 -4.25 0.65
C LYS A 14 -12.28 -4.25 -0.84
N ILE A 15 -12.99 -3.22 -1.30
CA ILE A 15 -13.35 -3.07 -2.72
C ILE A 15 -12.07 -2.93 -3.56
N ILE A 16 -11.15 -2.06 -3.15
CA ILE A 16 -9.88 -1.85 -3.88
C ILE A 16 -9.02 -3.11 -3.86
N GLU A 17 -8.94 -3.84 -2.74
CA GLU A 17 -8.19 -5.10 -2.65
C GLU A 17 -8.80 -6.19 -3.56
N SER A 18 -10.13 -6.31 -3.61
CA SER A 18 -10.79 -7.22 -4.54
C SER A 18 -10.52 -6.84 -6.00
N GLN A 19 -10.57 -5.55 -6.32
CA GLN A 19 -10.28 -5.07 -7.68
C GLN A 19 -8.83 -5.31 -8.05
N LEU A 20 -7.88 -5.04 -7.14
CA LEU A 20 -6.46 -5.31 -7.34
C LEU A 20 -6.22 -6.76 -7.72
N LYS A 21 -6.77 -7.71 -6.93
CA LYS A 21 -6.62 -9.14 -7.20
C LYS A 21 -7.05 -9.50 -8.63
N THR A 22 -8.25 -9.07 -9.06
CA THR A 22 -8.74 -9.36 -10.41
C THR A 22 -7.88 -8.70 -11.49
N GLN A 23 -7.44 -7.45 -11.29
CA GLN A 23 -6.63 -6.75 -12.29
C GLN A 23 -5.21 -7.31 -12.37
N GLU A 24 -4.66 -7.84 -11.28
CA GLU A 24 -3.37 -8.53 -11.22
C GLU A 24 -3.40 -9.88 -11.91
N GLU A 25 -4.45 -10.69 -11.67
CA GLU A 25 -4.67 -11.95 -12.38
C GLU A 25 -4.74 -11.70 -13.90
N LYS A 26 -5.47 -10.66 -14.32
CA LYS A 26 -5.52 -10.26 -15.72
C LYS A 26 -4.16 -9.80 -16.25
N LEU A 27 -3.40 -9.02 -15.48
CA LEU A 27 -2.07 -8.57 -15.86
C LEU A 27 -1.09 -9.75 -16.03
N ALA A 28 -1.16 -10.74 -15.13
CA ALA A 28 -0.35 -11.95 -15.18
C ALA A 28 -0.69 -12.79 -16.42
N SER A 29 -1.98 -12.98 -16.72
CA SER A 29 -2.42 -13.69 -17.93
C SER A 29 -1.94 -13.00 -19.21
N LEU A 30 -2.09 -11.68 -19.31
CA LEU A 30 -1.56 -10.92 -20.45
C LEU A 30 -0.04 -11.01 -20.55
N GLY A 31 0.66 -10.98 -19.41
CA GLY A 31 2.12 -11.11 -19.36
C GLY A 31 2.60 -12.46 -19.89
N PHE A 32 1.91 -13.54 -19.54
CA PHE A 32 2.23 -14.88 -20.02
C PHE A 32 2.04 -15.04 -21.52
N GLU A 33 0.92 -14.55 -22.07
CA GLU A 33 0.68 -14.59 -23.52
C GLU A 33 1.65 -13.67 -24.29
N LEU A 34 2.00 -12.52 -23.70
CA LEU A 34 3.00 -11.62 -24.26
C LEU A 34 4.39 -12.26 -24.29
N GLU A 35 4.77 -13.02 -23.25
CA GLU A 35 6.05 -13.73 -23.19
C GLU A 35 6.15 -14.79 -24.29
N LYS A 36 5.10 -15.61 -24.48
CA LYS A 36 5.04 -16.57 -25.59
C LYS A 36 5.15 -15.88 -26.95
N THR A 37 4.42 -14.79 -27.13
CA THR A 37 4.43 -14.04 -28.40
C THR A 37 5.78 -13.38 -28.64
N ALA A 38 6.46 -12.91 -27.58
CA ALA A 38 7.82 -12.41 -27.67
C ALA A 38 8.80 -13.50 -28.11
N GLN A 39 8.70 -14.70 -27.52
CA GLN A 39 9.53 -15.85 -27.91
C GLN A 39 9.31 -16.21 -29.38
N TRP A 40 8.05 -16.36 -29.80
CA TRP A 40 7.67 -16.61 -31.19
C TRP A 40 8.16 -15.53 -32.17
N MET A 41 8.12 -14.26 -31.78
CA MET A 41 8.66 -13.16 -32.58
C MET A 41 10.19 -13.27 -32.69
N MET A 42 10.88 -13.53 -31.58
CA MET A 42 12.35 -13.63 -31.53
C MET A 42 12.89 -14.82 -32.33
N GLU A 43 12.14 -15.92 -32.44
CA GLU A 43 12.50 -17.06 -33.30
C GLU A 43 12.64 -16.68 -34.78
N ALA A 44 11.91 -15.66 -35.25
CA ALA A 44 12.04 -15.14 -36.61
C ALA A 44 13.08 -14.03 -36.75
N SER A 45 13.85 -13.71 -35.71
CA SER A 45 14.83 -12.63 -35.76
C SER A 45 15.81 -12.82 -36.92
N GLY A 46 15.92 -11.81 -37.78
CA GLY A 46 16.77 -11.84 -38.96
C GLY A 46 16.15 -12.50 -40.20
N THR A 47 14.90 -12.97 -40.12
CA THR A 47 14.12 -13.40 -41.30
C THR A 47 13.18 -12.28 -41.77
N PRO A 48 12.72 -12.32 -43.03
CA PRO A 48 11.72 -11.37 -43.53
C PRO A 48 10.42 -11.35 -42.72
N GLU A 49 10.05 -12.48 -42.12
CA GLU A 49 8.84 -12.65 -41.31
C GLU A 49 8.89 -11.87 -39.99
N PHE A 50 10.08 -11.47 -39.52
CA PHE A 50 10.24 -10.77 -38.24
C PHE A 50 9.34 -9.54 -38.13
N ARG A 51 9.22 -8.79 -39.23
CA ARG A 51 8.39 -7.58 -39.29
C ARG A 51 6.91 -7.91 -39.10
N ASP A 52 6.43 -8.96 -39.74
CA ASP A 52 5.03 -9.38 -39.62
C ASP A 52 4.73 -9.88 -38.19
N ARG A 53 5.70 -10.53 -37.55
CA ARG A 53 5.58 -10.97 -36.15
C ARG A 53 5.60 -9.80 -35.17
N GLN A 54 6.32 -8.72 -35.47
CA GLN A 54 6.32 -7.48 -34.69
C GLN A 54 4.93 -6.82 -34.67
N ASP A 55 4.22 -6.84 -35.80
CA ASP A 55 2.88 -6.26 -35.92
C ASP A 55 1.85 -6.99 -35.03
N VAL A 56 2.11 -8.25 -34.67
CA VAL A 56 1.31 -9.01 -33.70
C VAL A 56 1.75 -8.75 -32.26
N TYR A 57 3.06 -8.65 -32.01
CA TYR A 57 3.63 -8.47 -30.68
C TYR A 57 3.32 -7.08 -30.08
N TYR A 58 3.54 -6.00 -30.83
CA TYR A 58 3.44 -4.65 -30.29
C TYR A 58 2.04 -4.25 -29.78
N PRO A 59 0.92 -4.62 -30.44
CA PRO A 59 -0.41 -4.40 -29.90
C PRO A 59 -0.63 -5.11 -28.55
N GLN A 60 -0.15 -6.34 -28.40
CA GLN A 60 -0.24 -7.07 -27.13
C GLN A 60 0.59 -6.41 -26.03
N LEU A 61 1.80 -5.93 -26.36
CA LEU A 61 2.65 -5.17 -25.44
C LEU A 61 1.95 -3.90 -24.96
N ASN A 62 1.27 -3.19 -25.86
CA ASN A 62 0.50 -2.00 -25.49
C ASN A 62 -0.68 -2.34 -24.58
N GLY A 63 -1.43 -3.41 -24.88
CA GLY A 63 -2.51 -3.89 -24.01
C GLY A 63 -2.02 -4.26 -22.60
N TRP A 64 -0.86 -4.93 -22.50
CA TRP A 64 -0.24 -5.23 -21.21
C TRP A 64 0.18 -3.96 -20.44
N ARG A 65 0.78 -2.98 -21.14
CA ARG A 65 1.18 -1.68 -20.54
C ARG A 65 -0.02 -0.91 -19.99
N GLU A 66 -1.11 -0.84 -20.75
CA GLU A 66 -2.34 -0.20 -20.31
C GLU A 66 -2.93 -0.89 -19.06
N GLN A 67 -2.93 -2.22 -19.05
CA GLN A 67 -3.37 -3.00 -17.89
C GLN A 67 -2.48 -2.73 -16.67
N LYS A 68 -1.16 -2.63 -16.85
CA LYS A 68 -0.21 -2.29 -15.78
C LYS A 68 -0.48 -0.90 -15.19
N VAL A 69 -0.83 0.08 -16.03
CA VAL A 69 -1.22 1.43 -15.56
C VAL A 69 -2.46 1.36 -14.65
N LYS A 70 -3.46 0.54 -15.00
CA LYS A 70 -4.66 0.35 -14.15
C LYS A 70 -4.32 -0.24 -12.78
N VAL A 71 -3.48 -1.28 -12.75
CA VAL A 71 -3.00 -1.91 -11.51
C VAL A 71 -2.24 -0.88 -10.65
N ASN A 72 -1.32 -0.13 -11.25
CA ASN A 72 -0.57 0.91 -10.54
C ASN A 72 -1.48 2.02 -10.00
N ALA A 73 -2.53 2.41 -10.73
CA ALA A 73 -3.50 3.39 -10.27
C ALA A 73 -4.26 2.89 -9.03
N LEU A 74 -4.66 1.61 -9.01
CA LEU A 74 -5.28 0.98 -7.84
C LEU A 74 -4.34 0.90 -6.63
N TYR A 75 -3.06 0.58 -6.85
CA TYR A 75 -2.05 0.63 -5.80
C TYR A 75 -1.88 2.03 -5.21
N ALA A 76 -1.87 3.07 -6.06
CA ALA A 76 -1.82 4.45 -5.63
C ALA A 76 -3.09 4.87 -4.86
N GLN A 77 -4.28 4.39 -5.25
CA GLN A 77 -5.52 4.61 -4.51
C GLN A 77 -5.49 3.93 -3.14
N ARG A 78 -5.02 2.68 -3.07
CA ARG A 78 -4.85 1.95 -1.81
C ARG A 78 -3.89 2.67 -0.86
N ALA A 79 -2.78 3.21 -1.37
CA ALA A 79 -1.80 3.94 -0.58
C ALA A 79 -2.32 5.28 -0.02
N LYS A 80 -3.33 5.89 -0.67
CA LYS A 80 -3.97 7.14 -0.20
C LYS A 80 -5.00 6.91 0.90
N LEU A 81 -5.47 5.67 1.07
CA LEU A 81 -6.44 5.36 2.12
C LEU A 81 -5.72 5.19 3.46
N PRO A 82 -6.16 5.88 4.52
CA PRO A 82 -5.56 5.73 5.83
C PRO A 82 -5.77 4.30 6.32
N ARG A 83 -4.69 3.64 6.71
CA ARG A 83 -4.78 2.33 7.35
C ARG A 83 -5.37 2.53 8.74
N ILE A 84 -6.50 1.88 8.99
CA ILE A 84 -7.13 1.85 10.31
C ILE A 84 -6.12 1.26 11.30
N GLY A 85 -5.60 2.09 12.22
CA GLY A 85 -4.63 1.69 13.24
C GLY A 85 -3.21 2.26 13.09
N GLU A 86 -2.88 2.95 12.00
CA GLU A 86 -1.60 3.67 11.92
C GLU A 86 -1.73 5.04 12.62
N PRO A 87 -0.90 5.35 13.64
CA PRO A 87 -0.91 6.66 14.23
C PRO A 87 -0.43 7.67 13.19
N THR A 88 -1.35 8.53 12.72
CA THR A 88 -1.01 9.77 12.02
C THR A 88 0.09 10.52 12.80
N SER A 89 0.98 11.24 12.12
CA SER A 89 2.11 11.92 12.77
C SER A 89 1.68 12.79 13.97
N LEU A 90 0.47 13.35 13.89
CA LEU A 90 -0.17 14.17 14.93
C LEU A 90 -0.58 13.36 16.17
N THR A 91 -1.05 12.12 16.01
CA THR A 91 -1.35 11.21 17.13
C THR A 91 -0.08 10.63 17.75
N ALA A 92 0.95 10.34 16.94
CA ALA A 92 2.26 9.92 17.45
C ALA A 92 2.94 11.04 18.26
N ALA A 93 2.86 12.29 17.80
CA ALA A 93 3.38 13.45 18.52
C ALA A 93 2.68 13.65 19.88
N LYS A 94 1.34 13.60 19.91
CA LYS A 94 0.57 13.68 21.17
C LYS A 94 0.93 12.57 22.15
N LEU A 95 1.09 11.33 21.68
CA LEU A 95 1.53 10.21 22.52
C LEU A 95 2.93 10.41 23.10
N MET A 96 3.85 11.03 22.35
CA MET A 96 5.19 11.36 22.89
C MET A 96 5.12 12.47 23.94
N GLU A 97 4.28 13.48 23.71
CA GLU A 97 4.06 14.58 24.66
C GLU A 97 3.42 14.08 25.96
N GLU A 98 2.40 13.23 25.88
CA GLU A 98 1.78 12.58 27.04
C GLU A 98 2.80 11.72 27.82
N LYS A 99 3.62 10.92 27.12
CA LYS A 99 4.69 10.13 27.76
C LYS A 99 5.72 11.02 28.46
N ARG A 100 6.03 12.17 27.88
CA ARG A 100 6.96 13.14 28.46
C ARG A 100 6.37 13.78 29.71
N ALA A 101 5.11 14.21 29.66
CA ALA A 101 4.40 14.76 30.81
C ALA A 101 4.30 13.78 31.97
N ILE A 102 4.01 12.50 31.71
CA ILE A 102 3.99 11.43 32.73
C ILE A 102 5.37 11.28 33.39
N LYS A 103 6.44 11.26 32.59
CA LYS A 103 7.81 11.13 33.10
C LYS A 103 8.21 12.33 33.96
N GLU A 104 7.90 13.54 33.51
CA GLU A 104 8.18 14.77 34.25
C GLU A 104 7.39 14.80 35.57
N ALA A 105 6.10 14.45 35.55
CA ALA A 105 5.26 14.35 36.74
C ALA A 105 5.81 13.35 37.78
N ALA A 106 6.26 12.16 37.33
CA ALA A 106 6.85 11.16 38.20
C ALA A 106 8.17 11.63 38.85
N VAL A 107 9.01 12.35 38.11
CA VAL A 107 10.25 12.95 38.65
C VAL A 107 9.93 14.01 39.68
N THR A 108 8.96 14.90 39.43
CA THR A 108 8.55 15.90 40.43
C THR A 108 7.94 15.30 41.68
N SER A 109 7.08 14.27 41.55
CA SER A 109 6.46 13.59 42.69
C SER A 109 7.50 12.92 43.60
N THR A 110 8.43 12.17 43.01
CA THR A 110 9.51 11.49 43.76
C THR A 110 10.48 12.47 44.41
N THR A 111 10.71 13.62 43.77
CA THR A 111 11.55 14.70 44.32
C THR A 111 10.86 15.39 45.50
N TYR A 112 9.56 15.65 45.38
CA TYR A 112 8.75 16.24 46.45
C TYR A 112 8.67 15.33 47.68
N GLU A 113 8.41 14.03 47.50
CA GLU A 113 8.41 13.06 48.61
C GLU A 113 9.77 12.98 49.34
N LYS A 114 10.87 13.02 48.59
CA LYS A 114 12.22 13.04 49.17
C LYS A 114 12.50 14.33 49.94
N ALA A 115 12.01 15.48 49.46
CA ALA A 115 12.17 16.77 50.13
C ALA A 115 11.35 16.83 51.42
N GLN A 116 10.09 16.37 51.41
CA GLN A 116 9.27 16.30 52.62
C GLN A 116 9.89 15.39 53.70
N LYS A 117 10.43 14.22 53.32
CA LYS A 117 11.13 13.34 54.28
C LYS A 117 12.38 13.97 54.92
N ARG A 118 13.00 14.97 54.27
CA ARG A 118 14.16 15.70 54.82
C ARG A 118 13.74 16.85 55.73
N LEU A 119 12.58 17.44 55.50
CA LEU A 119 12.03 18.55 56.30
C LEU A 119 11.28 18.10 57.56
N LEU A 120 10.79 16.85 57.58
CA LEU A 120 10.06 16.25 58.71
C LEU A 120 10.96 15.43 59.67
N LYS A 121 12.29 15.58 59.57
CA LYS A 121 13.28 15.10 60.55
C LYS A 121 13.78 16.27 61.38
#